data_AF-A0A285X7T4-F1
#
_entry.id   AF-A0A285X7T4-F1
#
_cell.length_a   1.000
_cell.length_b   1.000
_cell.length_c   1.000
_cell.angle_alpha   90.00
_cell.angle_beta   90.00
_cell.angle_gamma   90.00
#
_symmetry.space_group_name_H-M   'P 1'
#
loop_
_entity.id
_entity.type
_entity.pdbx_description
1 polymer ?
#
loop_
_entity_poly.entity_id
_entity_poly.type
_entity_poly.pdbx_seq_one_letter_code
_entity_poly.pdbx_strand_id
1 'polypeptide(L)'
;MILPFLAGNWSCAAKKNYQENKTVHRGNKTIPKTILEEATIALSHYHELEEVEIEFRYKSNIKNAFMQAQPKFSNLFKSKKNRGYYVFMSNKFLIEDEEFSMADVPLEVLIGWLGHELGHIVDYTDKSAMGLVIFGTRYIASEKFIKKAERTADTHAINHGMGNYIFSTKDFILNHSGLSESYKKRKARLYLSPQEILVLVNGLDEEVAAELDEELILELEEEPES
;
A
#
# COMPACT_ATOMS: atom_id res chain seq x y z
N MET A 1 50.49 -18.05 -36.89
CA MET A 1 50.71 -18.43 -35.47
C MET A 1 50.77 -17.13 -34.70
N ILE A 2 49.88 -16.73 -33.78
CA ILE A 2 48.88 -17.39 -32.92
C ILE A 2 47.76 -16.35 -32.63
N LEU A 3 46.48 -16.72 -32.79
CA LEU A 3 45.32 -16.19 -32.02
C LEU A 3 45.19 -17.08 -30.76
N PRO A 4 44.58 -16.70 -29.61
CA PRO A 4 43.40 -15.83 -29.41
C PRO A 4 43.50 -14.90 -28.15
N PHE A 5 42.53 -14.02 -27.82
CA PHE A 5 41.46 -14.29 -26.85
C PHE A 5 40.37 -13.20 -26.91
N LEU A 6 39.12 -13.65 -26.91
CA LEU A 6 37.88 -12.89 -26.75
C LEU A 6 37.63 -12.57 -25.26
N ALA A 7 37.26 -11.33 -24.96
CA ALA A 7 36.36 -10.93 -23.88
C ALA A 7 36.02 -9.47 -24.20
N GLY A 8 34.80 -9.02 -24.44
CA GLY A 8 33.51 -9.44 -23.91
C GLY A 8 32.78 -8.13 -23.69
N ASN A 9 31.76 -7.86 -24.51
CA ASN A 9 30.90 -6.70 -24.36
C ASN A 9 30.29 -6.68 -22.96
N TRP A 10 30.74 -5.76 -22.11
CA TRP A 10 29.91 -5.27 -21.02
C TRP A 10 29.28 -3.96 -21.48
N SER A 11 28.12 -4.14 -22.10
CA SER A 11 27.06 -3.14 -22.10
C SER A 11 26.77 -2.80 -20.63
N CYS A 12 27.40 -1.74 -20.11
CA CYS A 12 26.98 -1.14 -18.87
C CYS A 12 25.53 -0.69 -19.07
N ALA A 13 24.63 -1.44 -18.46
CA ALA A 13 23.21 -1.13 -18.35
C ALA A 13 23.07 0.37 -18.02
N ALA A 14 22.34 1.06 -18.89
CA ALA A 14 22.01 2.46 -18.70
C ALA A 14 21.34 2.61 -17.33
N LYS A 15 22.01 3.31 -16.41
CA LYS A 15 21.37 3.82 -15.19
C LYS A 15 20.14 4.59 -15.63
N LYS A 16 18.94 4.08 -15.34
CA LYS A 16 17.67 4.79 -15.56
C LYS A 16 17.74 6.09 -14.74
N ASN A 17 17.90 7.22 -15.42
CA ASN A 17 17.79 8.54 -14.82
C ASN A 17 16.35 8.76 -14.37
N TYR A 18 16.12 8.72 -13.05
CA TYR A 18 14.86 9.03 -12.36
C TYR A 18 14.60 10.56 -12.35
N GLN A 19 14.65 11.21 -13.51
CA GLN A 19 14.39 12.65 -13.65
C GLN A 19 13.68 12.93 -14.97
N GLU A 20 12.36 12.71 -14.96
CA GLU A 20 11.34 13.61 -15.51
C GLU A 20 9.99 13.11 -14.98
N ASN A 21 9.36 13.85 -14.07
CA ASN A 21 8.04 13.55 -13.49
C ASN A 21 6.94 13.72 -14.53
N LYS A 22 6.97 12.92 -15.60
CA LYS A 22 5.96 12.95 -16.62
C LYS A 22 4.71 12.27 -16.07
N THR A 23 3.66 13.06 -15.86
CA THR A 23 2.35 12.57 -15.45
C THR A 23 1.48 12.30 -16.68
N VAL A 24 0.50 11.43 -16.50
CA VAL A 24 -0.56 11.13 -17.47
C VAL A 24 -1.89 11.47 -16.81
N HIS A 25 -2.74 12.15 -17.55
CA HIS A 25 -4.12 12.41 -17.16
C HIS A 25 -5.02 11.34 -17.79
N ARG A 26 -5.79 10.63 -16.96
CA ARG A 26 -6.75 9.61 -17.39
C ARG A 26 -8.08 9.86 -16.69
N GLY A 27 -9.02 10.48 -17.40
CA GLY A 27 -10.25 11.00 -16.79
C GLY A 27 -9.91 11.97 -15.64
N ASN A 28 -10.50 11.73 -14.47
CA ASN A 28 -10.26 12.54 -13.26
C ASN A 28 -9.00 12.11 -12.48
N LYS A 29 -8.11 11.31 -13.09
CA LYS A 29 -6.89 10.78 -12.46
C LYS A 29 -5.64 11.45 -13.00
N THR A 30 -4.70 11.76 -12.13
CA THR A 30 -3.35 12.22 -12.49
C THR A 30 -2.34 11.22 -11.95
N ILE A 31 -1.62 10.52 -12.85
CA ILE A 31 -0.81 9.35 -12.50
C ILE A 31 0.61 9.53 -13.06
N PRO A 32 1.68 9.34 -12.25
CA PRO A 32 3.05 9.28 -12.76
C PRO A 32 3.22 8.13 -13.77
N LYS A 33 3.93 8.37 -14.87
CA LYS A 33 4.17 7.33 -15.88
C LYS A 33 4.83 6.06 -15.34
N THR A 34 5.63 6.21 -14.28
CA THR A 34 6.39 5.14 -13.64
C THR A 34 5.53 4.11 -12.92
N ILE A 35 4.28 4.44 -12.57
CA ILE A 35 3.34 3.55 -11.89
C ILE A 35 2.00 3.44 -12.65
N LEU A 36 2.01 3.81 -13.93
CA LEU A 36 0.77 3.94 -14.70
C LEU A 36 0.07 2.59 -14.88
N GLU A 37 0.84 1.53 -15.07
CA GLU A 37 0.33 0.17 -15.24
C GLU A 37 -0.31 -0.34 -13.95
N GLU A 38 0.43 -0.26 -12.84
CA GLU A 38 0.02 -0.72 -11.52
C GLU A 38 -1.21 0.06 -11.02
N ALA A 39 -1.21 1.38 -11.16
CA ALA A 39 -2.36 2.20 -10.79
C ALA A 39 -3.56 1.96 -11.70
N THR A 40 -3.34 1.65 -12.99
CA THR A 40 -4.44 1.30 -13.89
C THR A 40 -5.09 -0.01 -13.49
N ILE A 41 -4.29 -1.02 -13.12
CA ILE A 41 -4.81 -2.30 -12.62
C ILE A 41 -5.58 -2.07 -11.32
N ALA A 42 -4.98 -1.43 -10.31
CA ALA A 42 -5.64 -1.15 -9.04
C ALA A 42 -6.96 -0.38 -9.23
N LEU A 43 -6.97 0.71 -10.02
CA LEU A 43 -8.17 1.49 -10.30
C LEU A 43 -9.26 0.70 -11.04
N SER A 44 -8.90 -0.32 -11.81
CA SER A 44 -9.89 -1.15 -12.53
C SER A 44 -10.78 -1.97 -11.58
N HIS A 45 -10.36 -2.17 -10.33
CA HIS A 45 -11.14 -2.82 -9.29
C HIS A 45 -12.15 -1.89 -8.58
N TYR A 46 -12.01 -0.56 -8.71
CA TYR A 46 -12.84 0.43 -7.99
C TYR A 46 -13.65 1.30 -8.95
N HIS A 47 -14.71 0.73 -9.52
CA HIS A 47 -15.56 1.42 -10.49
C HIS A 47 -16.25 2.67 -9.89
N GLU A 48 -16.59 2.64 -8.61
CA GLU A 48 -17.18 3.77 -7.89
C GLU A 48 -16.24 4.98 -7.77
N LEU A 49 -14.93 4.78 -7.98
CA LEU A 49 -13.94 5.84 -7.98
C LEU A 49 -13.72 6.45 -9.37
N GLU A 50 -14.41 6.00 -10.43
CA GLU A 50 -14.20 6.47 -11.82
C GLU A 50 -14.27 8.01 -11.94
N GLU A 51 -15.31 8.60 -11.37
CA GLU A 51 -15.54 10.05 -11.40
C GLU A 51 -14.83 10.81 -10.27
N VAL A 52 -14.17 10.13 -9.34
CA VAL A 52 -13.48 10.75 -8.21
C VAL A 52 -12.14 11.33 -8.65
N GLU A 53 -11.84 12.58 -8.26
CA GLU A 53 -10.52 13.17 -8.54
C GLU A 53 -9.46 12.53 -7.65
N ILE A 54 -8.48 11.83 -8.24
CA ILE A 54 -7.36 11.21 -7.51
C ILE A 54 -6.05 11.56 -8.17
N GLU A 55 -5.11 12.06 -7.38
CA GLU A 55 -3.79 12.46 -7.87
C GLU A 55 -2.69 11.72 -7.12
N PHE A 56 -1.93 10.92 -7.87
CA PHE A 56 -0.80 10.15 -7.37
C PHE A 56 0.46 11.01 -7.45
N ARG A 57 1.16 11.17 -6.32
CA ARG A 57 2.33 12.05 -6.22
C ARG A 57 3.48 11.39 -5.47
N TYR A 58 4.68 11.56 -5.99
CA TYR A 58 5.88 11.26 -5.23
C TYR A 58 6.11 12.32 -4.15
N LYS A 59 6.45 11.88 -2.94
CA LYS A 59 6.84 12.72 -1.82
C LYS A 59 8.12 12.17 -1.22
N SER A 60 9.11 13.02 -0.98
CA SER A 60 10.44 12.60 -0.51
C SER A 60 10.46 12.06 0.92
N ASN A 61 9.42 12.32 1.70
CA ASN A 61 9.33 11.86 3.07
C ASN A 61 7.87 11.55 3.43
N ILE A 62 7.59 10.25 3.57
CA ILE A 62 6.38 9.72 4.18
C ILE A 62 6.84 8.92 5.39
N LYS A 63 6.48 9.38 6.59
CA LYS A 63 6.92 8.72 7.83
C LYS A 63 6.14 7.42 7.99
N ASN A 64 6.87 6.32 8.22
CA ASN A 64 6.31 5.03 8.64
C ASN A 64 5.36 4.32 7.65
N ALA A 65 5.29 4.77 6.39
CA ALA A 65 4.47 4.15 5.35
C ALA A 65 5.06 4.33 3.94
N PHE A 66 4.82 3.35 3.07
CA PHE A 66 5.22 3.39 1.66
C PHE A 66 4.34 4.32 0.83
N MET A 67 3.03 4.26 1.09
CA MET A 67 2.02 5.11 0.48
C MET A 67 1.10 5.71 1.55
N GLN A 68 0.36 6.74 1.17
CA GLN A 68 -0.64 7.37 2.04
C GLN A 68 -1.72 8.09 1.23
N ALA A 69 -2.97 7.74 1.45
CA ALA A 69 -4.14 8.42 0.93
C ALA A 69 -4.59 9.54 1.87
N GLN A 70 -4.94 10.70 1.31
CA GLN A 70 -5.58 11.78 2.07
C GLN A 70 -6.51 12.65 1.20
N PRO A 71 -7.53 13.29 1.80
CA PRO A 71 -8.31 14.32 1.12
C PRO A 71 -7.45 15.52 0.67
N LYS A 72 -7.80 16.14 -0.45
CA LYS A 72 -7.26 17.46 -0.83
C LYS A 72 -7.88 18.52 0.08
N PHE A 73 -7.07 19.06 1.00
CA PHE A 73 -7.54 20.10 1.94
C PHE A 73 -8.16 21.33 1.24
N SER A 74 -7.67 21.70 0.05
CA SER A 74 -8.19 22.83 -0.72
C SER A 74 -9.65 22.67 -1.18
N ASN A 75 -10.16 21.44 -1.27
CA ASN A 75 -11.54 21.16 -1.68
C ASN A 75 -12.34 20.31 -0.66
N LEU A 76 -11.83 20.15 0.56
CA LEU A 76 -12.42 19.30 1.61
C LEU A 76 -13.89 19.64 1.93
N PHE A 77 -14.20 20.94 2.00
CA PHE A 77 -15.52 21.48 2.32
C PHE A 77 -16.45 21.63 1.10
N LYS A 78 -16.01 21.24 -0.11
CA LYS A 78 -16.92 21.14 -1.25
C LYS A 78 -17.88 19.97 -1.06
N SER A 79 -18.93 19.91 -1.88
CA SER A 79 -19.82 18.74 -1.95
C SER A 79 -19.01 17.46 -2.17
N LYS A 80 -19.46 16.32 -1.63
CA LYS A 80 -18.77 15.02 -1.73
C LYS A 80 -18.27 14.69 -3.15
N LYS A 81 -19.13 14.90 -4.16
CA LYS A 81 -18.82 14.68 -5.58
C LYS A 81 -17.70 15.56 -6.20
N ASN A 82 -17.32 16.64 -5.52
CA ASN A 82 -16.34 17.63 -6.01
C ASN A 82 -15.08 17.65 -5.12
N ARG A 83 -14.93 16.65 -4.23
CA ARG A 83 -13.75 16.46 -3.40
C ARG A 83 -12.74 15.63 -4.18
N GLY A 84 -11.47 15.99 -4.04
CA GLY A 84 -10.36 15.24 -4.60
C GLY A 84 -9.51 14.63 -3.52
N TYR A 85 -8.66 13.70 -3.91
CA TYR A 85 -7.77 12.96 -3.02
C TYR A 85 -6.35 12.94 -3.58
N TYR A 86 -5.38 12.82 -2.68
CA TYR A 86 -4.00 12.51 -3.00
C TYR A 86 -3.70 11.08 -2.57
N VAL A 87 -2.95 10.37 -3.41
CA VAL A 87 -2.20 9.18 -3.02
C VAL A 87 -0.72 9.56 -3.09
N PHE A 88 -0.10 9.72 -1.93
CA PHE A 88 1.33 9.98 -1.85
C PHE A 88 2.09 8.67 -1.84
N MET A 89 3.21 8.65 -2.57
CA MET A 89 4.12 7.51 -2.61
C MET A 89 5.52 8.00 -2.32
N SER A 90 6.27 7.27 -1.51
CA SER A 90 7.67 7.61 -1.31
C SER A 90 8.50 7.10 -2.49
N ASN A 91 9.45 7.90 -2.96
CA ASN A 91 10.41 7.44 -3.98
C ASN A 91 11.58 6.65 -3.36
N LYS A 92 11.78 6.84 -2.05
CA LYS A 92 12.79 6.22 -1.21
C LYS A 92 12.12 5.92 0.11
N PHE A 93 12.33 4.74 0.69
CA PHE A 93 11.79 4.47 2.02
C PHE A 93 12.93 4.28 3.00
N LEU A 94 12.98 5.12 4.02
CA LEU A 94 13.88 4.96 5.16
C LEU A 94 13.13 4.18 6.23
N ILE A 95 13.47 2.91 6.42
CA ILE A 95 13.10 2.20 7.64
C ILE A 95 14.29 2.28 8.57
N GLU A 96 14.11 3.04 9.65
CA GLU A 96 15.21 3.35 10.57
C GLU A 96 16.37 3.99 9.77
N ASP A 97 17.43 3.25 9.49
CA ASP A 97 18.65 3.71 8.79
C ASP A 97 18.86 3.07 7.40
N GLU A 98 17.95 2.22 6.92
CA GLU A 98 18.07 1.55 5.61
C GLU A 98 17.18 2.19 4.52
N GLU A 99 17.79 2.49 3.37
CA GLU A 99 17.11 3.07 2.21
C GLU A 99 16.65 1.98 1.23
N PHE A 100 15.33 1.81 1.12
CA PHE A 100 14.69 0.91 0.15
C PHE A 100 14.35 1.67 -1.14
N SER A 101 14.72 1.05 -2.27
CA SER A 101 14.36 1.50 -3.60
C SER A 101 13.03 0.88 -4.01
N MET A 102 12.08 1.72 -4.45
CA MET A 102 10.80 1.26 -5.03
C MET A 102 10.99 0.43 -6.31
N ALA A 103 12.17 0.47 -6.93
CA ALA A 103 12.47 -0.30 -8.13
C ALA A 103 12.58 -1.82 -7.88
N ASP A 104 12.80 -2.23 -6.63
CA ASP A 104 13.00 -3.63 -6.25
C ASP A 104 11.73 -4.27 -5.69
N VAL A 105 10.62 -3.52 -5.66
CA VAL A 105 9.32 -4.00 -5.20
C VAL A 105 8.63 -4.75 -6.33
N PRO A 106 8.14 -5.99 -6.11
CA PRO A 106 7.36 -6.73 -7.09
C PRO A 106 6.11 -5.98 -7.53
N LEU A 107 5.69 -6.18 -8.78
CA LEU A 107 4.57 -5.48 -9.40
C LEU A 107 3.24 -5.72 -8.63
N GLU A 108 2.99 -6.95 -8.22
CA GLU A 108 1.81 -7.34 -7.44
C GLU A 108 1.74 -6.66 -6.06
N VAL A 109 2.89 -6.39 -5.45
CA VAL A 109 2.99 -5.68 -4.16
C VAL A 109 2.66 -4.20 -4.34
N LEU A 110 3.15 -3.57 -5.42
CA LEU A 110 2.80 -2.19 -5.75
C LEU A 110 1.30 -2.04 -6.03
N ILE A 111 0.71 -2.98 -6.78
CA ILE A 111 -0.73 -3.00 -7.04
C ILE A 111 -1.51 -3.13 -5.73
N GLY A 112 -1.08 -4.00 -4.81
CA GLY A 112 -1.73 -4.18 -3.52
C GLY A 112 -1.64 -2.96 -2.61
N TRP A 113 -0.49 -2.28 -2.54
CA TRP A 113 -0.39 -0.99 -1.85
C TRP A 113 -1.33 0.06 -2.45
N LEU A 114 -1.36 0.19 -3.77
CA LEU A 114 -2.27 1.12 -4.43
C LEU A 114 -3.74 0.77 -4.14
N GLY A 115 -4.09 -0.52 -4.15
CA GLY A 115 -5.40 -1.02 -3.74
C GLY A 115 -5.76 -0.61 -2.32
N HIS A 116 -4.87 -0.83 -1.36
CA HIS A 116 -5.06 -0.40 0.03
C HIS A 116 -5.35 1.11 0.13
N GLU A 117 -4.57 1.94 -0.56
CA GLU A 117 -4.78 3.39 -0.57
C GLU A 117 -6.11 3.80 -1.23
N LEU A 118 -6.54 3.09 -2.27
CA LEU A 118 -7.85 3.29 -2.87
C LEU A 118 -8.98 2.86 -1.91
N GLY A 119 -8.79 1.80 -1.13
CA GLY A 119 -9.70 1.38 -0.06
C GLY A 119 -9.90 2.48 1.00
N HIS A 120 -8.85 3.21 1.36
CA HIS A 120 -8.99 4.43 2.18
C HIS A 120 -9.84 5.50 1.49
N ILE A 121 -9.65 5.73 0.19
CA ILE A 121 -10.43 6.71 -0.56
C ILE A 121 -11.92 6.34 -0.60
N VAL A 122 -12.25 5.05 -0.77
CA VAL A 122 -13.63 4.55 -0.64
C VAL A 122 -14.22 4.89 0.73
N ASP A 123 -13.50 4.60 1.81
CA ASP A 123 -13.95 4.97 3.16
C ASP A 123 -14.11 6.50 3.34
N TYR A 124 -13.29 7.29 2.65
CA TYR A 124 -13.37 8.75 2.68
C TYR A 124 -14.55 9.33 1.90
N THR A 125 -14.97 8.71 0.79
CA THR A 125 -16.08 9.21 -0.05
C THR A 125 -17.41 9.19 0.69
N ASP A 126 -17.57 8.27 1.64
CA ASP A 126 -18.78 8.17 2.45
C ASP A 126 -18.85 9.20 3.58
N LYS A 127 -17.73 9.85 3.93
CA LYS A 127 -17.65 10.78 5.07
C LYS A 127 -18.00 12.22 4.70
N SER A 128 -18.68 12.89 5.64
CA SER A 128 -18.85 14.35 5.60
C SER A 128 -17.50 15.05 5.78
N ALA A 129 -17.42 16.34 5.45
CA ALA A 129 -16.19 17.11 5.66
C ALA A 129 -15.74 17.09 7.14
N MET A 130 -16.69 17.28 8.07
CA MET A 130 -16.42 17.17 9.50
C MET A 130 -16.03 15.74 9.90
N GLY A 131 -16.66 14.73 9.29
CA GLY A 131 -16.30 13.32 9.49
C GLY A 131 -14.85 13.02 9.11
N LEU A 132 -14.34 13.61 8.03
CA LEU A 132 -12.93 13.48 7.64
C LEU A 132 -11.98 14.22 8.57
N VAL A 133 -12.37 15.38 9.10
CA VAL A 133 -11.58 16.07 10.12
C VAL A 133 -11.47 15.22 11.38
N ILE A 134 -12.61 14.69 11.86
CA ILE A 134 -12.64 13.79 13.02
C ILE A 134 -11.84 12.52 12.75
N PHE A 135 -11.95 11.95 11.55
CA PHE A 135 -11.16 10.80 11.13
C PHE A 135 -9.66 11.08 11.26
N GLY A 136 -9.17 12.17 10.64
CA GLY A 136 -7.76 12.55 10.70
C GLY A 136 -7.27 12.77 12.12
N THR A 137 -8.04 13.48 12.96
CA THR A 137 -7.71 13.71 14.37
C THR A 137 -7.63 12.41 15.17
N ARG A 138 -8.57 11.47 14.95
CA ARG A 138 -8.55 10.18 15.66
C ARG A 138 -7.43 9.27 15.16
N TYR A 139 -7.13 9.33 13.87
CA TYR A 139 -6.06 8.55 13.25
C TYR A 139 -4.68 8.93 13.82
N ILE A 140 -4.44 10.19 14.21
CA ILE A 140 -3.19 10.56 14.88
C ILE A 140 -3.17 10.29 16.39
N ALA A 141 -4.35 10.20 17.03
CA ALA A 141 -4.46 10.20 18.50
C ALA A 141 -4.78 8.83 19.11
N SER A 142 -5.13 7.81 18.31
CA SER A 142 -5.63 6.53 18.83
C SER A 142 -5.16 5.33 18.01
N GLU A 143 -4.29 4.50 18.60
CA GLU A 143 -3.82 3.25 17.98
C GLU A 143 -4.97 2.30 17.64
N LYS A 144 -5.99 2.19 18.51
CA LYS A 144 -7.21 1.43 18.23
C LYS A 144 -7.94 1.95 16.98
N PHE A 145 -7.98 3.27 16.79
CA PHE A 145 -8.61 3.85 15.60
C PHE A 145 -7.75 3.66 14.35
N ILE A 146 -6.43 3.75 14.45
CA ILE A 146 -5.50 3.40 13.35
C ILE A 146 -5.76 1.96 12.92
N LYS A 147 -5.70 0.98 13.84
CA LYS A 147 -5.97 -0.43 13.53
C LYS A 147 -7.32 -0.61 12.82
N LYS A 148 -8.37 0.05 13.31
CA LYS A 148 -9.69 0.00 12.66
C LYS A 148 -9.64 0.57 11.24
N ALA A 149 -9.01 1.71 11.04
CA ALA A 149 -8.92 2.37 9.74
C ALA A 149 -8.12 1.55 8.72
N GLU A 150 -6.95 1.02 9.12
CA GLU A 150 -6.12 0.16 8.26
C GLU A 150 -6.87 -1.11 7.83
N ARG A 151 -7.52 -1.78 8.78
CA ARG A 151 -8.32 -2.97 8.48
C ARG A 151 -9.53 -2.66 7.62
N THR A 152 -10.16 -1.50 7.80
CA THR A 152 -11.27 -1.06 6.93
C THR A 152 -10.79 -0.87 5.49
N ALA A 153 -9.61 -0.31 5.28
CA ALA A 153 -9.01 -0.14 3.95
C ALA A 153 -8.68 -1.50 3.30
N ASP A 154 -8.08 -2.43 4.05
CA ASP A 154 -7.83 -3.79 3.56
C ASP A 154 -9.14 -4.52 3.21
N THR A 155 -10.18 -4.42 4.07
CA THR A 155 -11.50 -5.00 3.78
C THR A 155 -12.12 -4.41 2.52
N HIS A 156 -12.04 -3.09 2.31
CA HIS A 156 -12.48 -2.49 1.05
C HIS A 156 -11.71 -3.08 -0.13
N ALA A 157 -10.39 -3.20 -0.06
CA ALA A 157 -9.62 -3.78 -1.16
C ALA A 157 -9.97 -5.25 -1.45
N ILE A 158 -10.12 -6.07 -0.40
CA ILE A 158 -10.52 -7.48 -0.55
C ILE A 158 -11.90 -7.59 -1.21
N ASN A 159 -12.87 -6.79 -0.75
CA ASN A 159 -14.23 -6.76 -1.30
C ASN A 159 -14.28 -6.31 -2.77
N HIS A 160 -13.27 -5.58 -3.25
CA HIS A 160 -13.11 -5.20 -4.66
C HIS A 160 -12.29 -6.22 -5.47
N GLY A 161 -12.07 -7.42 -4.93
CA GLY A 161 -11.37 -8.51 -5.62
C GLY A 161 -9.85 -8.36 -5.62
N MET A 162 -9.28 -7.55 -4.71
CA MET A 162 -7.83 -7.37 -4.62
C MET A 162 -7.16 -8.27 -3.57
N GLY A 163 -7.85 -9.28 -3.06
CA GLY A 163 -7.37 -10.15 -1.99
C GLY A 163 -5.96 -10.70 -2.19
N ASN A 164 -5.65 -11.22 -3.39
CA ASN A 164 -4.33 -11.74 -3.71
C ASN A 164 -3.23 -10.66 -3.67
N TYR A 165 -3.52 -9.45 -4.18
CA TYR A 165 -2.56 -8.34 -4.15
C TYR A 165 -2.32 -7.84 -2.71
N ILE A 166 -3.38 -7.79 -1.90
CA ILE A 166 -3.28 -7.43 -0.48
C ILE A 166 -2.44 -8.48 0.26
N PHE A 167 -2.70 -9.77 0.03
CA PHE A 167 -1.90 -10.87 0.58
C PHE A 167 -0.42 -10.71 0.22
N SER A 168 -0.08 -10.58 -1.08
CA SER A 168 1.31 -10.40 -1.53
C SER A 168 1.97 -9.19 -0.86
N THR A 169 1.22 -8.12 -0.64
CA THR A 169 1.74 -6.91 0.01
C THR A 169 2.04 -7.12 1.49
N LYS A 170 1.16 -7.79 2.24
CA LYS A 170 1.41 -8.08 3.65
C LYS A 170 2.55 -9.07 3.82
N ASP A 171 2.55 -10.12 3.00
CA ASP A 171 3.62 -11.13 2.97
C ASP A 171 4.97 -10.47 2.69
N PHE A 172 5.05 -9.61 1.66
CA PHE A 172 6.26 -8.84 1.38
C PHE A 172 6.70 -8.02 2.58
N ILE A 173 5.81 -7.26 3.23
CA ILE A 173 6.20 -6.44 4.40
C ILE A 173 6.74 -7.31 5.55
N LEU A 174 6.08 -8.42 5.86
CA LEU A 174 6.42 -9.23 7.03
C LEU A 174 7.69 -10.08 6.80
N ASN A 175 7.90 -10.55 5.57
CA ASN A 175 9.00 -11.46 5.24
C ASN A 175 10.21 -10.78 4.59
N HIS A 176 10.14 -9.47 4.29
CA HIS A 176 11.26 -8.77 3.67
C HIS A 176 12.39 -8.53 4.68
N SER A 177 13.57 -9.08 4.37
CA SER A 177 14.74 -9.11 5.27
C SER A 177 15.31 -7.73 5.60
N GLY A 178 15.10 -6.75 4.72
CA GLY A 178 15.58 -5.39 4.94
C GLY A 178 14.69 -4.55 5.88
N LEU A 179 13.46 -4.97 6.17
CA LEU A 179 12.63 -4.19 7.09
C LEU A 179 12.96 -4.59 8.54
N SER A 180 13.14 -3.60 9.41
CA SER A 180 13.46 -3.87 10.81
C SER A 180 12.35 -4.68 11.49
N GLU A 181 12.74 -5.53 12.45
CA GLU A 181 11.77 -6.31 13.24
C GLU A 181 10.82 -5.40 14.03
N SER A 182 11.29 -4.21 14.46
CA SER A 182 10.46 -3.22 15.12
C SER A 182 9.35 -2.70 14.19
N TYR A 183 9.69 -2.47 12.91
CA TYR A 183 8.75 -2.05 11.87
C TYR A 183 7.73 -3.15 11.57
N LYS A 184 8.19 -4.39 11.37
CA LYS A 184 7.33 -5.56 11.10
C LYS A 184 6.35 -5.80 12.25
N LYS A 185 6.83 -5.83 13.51
CA LYS A 185 5.98 -5.98 14.70
C LYS A 185 4.94 -4.88 14.80
N ARG A 186 5.29 -3.63 14.46
CA ARG A 186 4.32 -2.53 14.43
C ARG A 186 3.25 -2.75 13.37
N LYS A 187 3.63 -3.15 12.15
CA LYS A 187 2.69 -3.40 11.06
C LYS A 187 1.79 -4.61 11.34
N ALA A 188 2.33 -5.69 11.90
CA ALA A 188 1.57 -6.87 12.31
C ALA A 188 0.42 -6.55 13.28
N ARG A 189 0.60 -5.60 14.20
CA ARG A 189 -0.48 -5.18 15.13
C ARG A 189 -1.64 -4.44 14.44
N LEU A 190 -1.37 -3.78 13.31
CA LEU A 190 -2.32 -2.91 12.63
C LEU A 190 -3.07 -3.59 11.48
N TYR A 191 -2.43 -4.54 10.81
CA TYR A 191 -2.94 -5.17 9.59
C TYR A 191 -3.81 -6.38 9.85
N LEU A 192 -4.50 -6.82 8.79
CA LEU A 192 -4.97 -8.20 8.71
C LEU A 192 -3.77 -9.13 8.54
N SER A 193 -3.75 -10.24 9.26
CA SER A 193 -2.80 -11.33 9.03
C SER A 193 -3.06 -11.97 7.65
N PRO A 194 -2.04 -12.57 7.03
CA PRO A 194 -2.24 -13.34 5.79
C PRO A 194 -3.36 -14.38 5.91
N GLN A 195 -3.50 -15.02 7.07
CA GLN A 195 -4.55 -15.99 7.40
C GLN A 195 -5.94 -15.32 7.42
N GLU A 196 -6.08 -14.18 8.11
CA GLU A 196 -7.33 -13.40 8.13
C GLU A 196 -7.75 -12.96 6.71
N ILE A 197 -6.78 -12.60 5.86
CA ILE A 197 -7.05 -12.26 4.44
C ILE A 197 -7.58 -13.48 3.69
N LEU A 198 -6.97 -14.65 3.84
CA LEU A 198 -7.43 -15.88 3.21
C LEU A 198 -8.85 -16.24 3.65
N VAL A 199 -9.17 -16.07 4.93
CA VAL A 199 -10.52 -16.27 5.44
C VAL A 199 -11.52 -15.33 4.75
N LEU A 200 -11.20 -14.03 4.68
CA LEU A 200 -12.06 -13.05 4.01
C LEU A 200 -12.22 -13.30 2.51
N VAL A 201 -11.16 -13.76 1.84
CA VAL A 201 -11.18 -14.09 0.40
C VAL A 201 -11.99 -15.35 0.13
N ASN A 202 -11.86 -16.36 1.00
CA ASN A 202 -12.54 -17.65 0.87
C ASN A 202 -13.96 -17.66 1.46
N GLY A 203 -14.37 -16.58 2.14
CA GLY A 203 -15.67 -16.47 2.80
C GLY A 203 -15.85 -17.48 3.94
N LEU A 204 -14.77 -17.85 4.62
CA LEU A 204 -14.83 -18.77 5.77
C LEU A 204 -15.31 -18.00 7.02
N ASP A 205 -16.08 -18.66 7.88
CA ASP A 205 -16.77 -18.01 9.00
C ASP A 205 -15.79 -17.41 10.03
N GLU A 206 -16.20 -16.31 10.70
CA GLU A 206 -15.38 -15.57 11.69
C GLU A 206 -14.83 -16.43 12.83
N GLU A 207 -15.52 -17.53 13.18
CA GLU A 207 -15.05 -18.51 14.18
C GLU A 207 -13.76 -19.20 13.74
N VAL A 208 -13.62 -19.50 12.44
CA VAL A 208 -12.42 -20.13 11.87
C VAL A 208 -11.24 -19.15 11.88
N ALA A 209 -11.48 -17.86 11.61
CA ALA A 209 -10.42 -16.85 11.71
C ALA A 209 -9.91 -16.67 13.14
N ALA A 210 -10.81 -16.71 14.14
CA ALA A 210 -10.45 -16.59 15.54
C ALA A 210 -9.63 -17.79 16.03
N GLU A 211 -9.98 -19.01 15.60
CA GLU A 211 -9.22 -20.23 15.91
C GLU A 211 -7.81 -20.19 15.30
N LEU A 212 -7.66 -19.70 14.06
CA LEU A 212 -6.35 -19.59 13.39
C LEU A 212 -5.45 -18.52 14.03
N ASP A 213 -6.02 -17.39 14.48
CA ASP A 213 -5.27 -16.38 15.22
C ASP A 213 -4.78 -16.92 16.57
N GLU A 214 -5.58 -17.74 17.26
CA GLU A 214 -5.21 -18.35 18.54
C GLU A 214 -4.13 -19.44 18.37
N GLU A 215 -4.21 -20.24 17.29
CA GLU A 215 -3.21 -21.26 16.94
C GLU A 215 -1.86 -20.62 16.52
N LEU A 216 -1.90 -19.53 15.75
CA LEU A 216 -0.69 -18.78 15.36
C LEU A 216 -0.03 -18.10 16.57
N ILE A 217 -0.81 -17.60 17.53
CA ILE A 217 -0.27 -17.04 18.78
C ILE A 217 0.43 -18.13 19.60
N LEU A 218 -0.13 -19.35 19.64
CA LEU A 218 0.47 -20.49 20.31
C LEU A 218 1.77 -20.95 19.65
N GLU A 219 1.83 -21.01 18.32
CA GLU A 219 3.07 -21.35 17.59
C GLU A 219 4.19 -20.33 17.82
N LEU A 220 3.85 -19.05 17.96
CA LEU A 220 4.82 -17.98 18.25
C LEU A 220 5.30 -17.97 19.70
N GLU A 221 4.60 -18.66 20.62
CA GLU A 221 5.00 -18.84 22.01
C GLU A 221 5.86 -20.11 22.23
N GLU A 222 5.93 -21.02 21.25
CA GLU A 222 6.69 -22.28 21.32
C GLU A 222 8.09 -22.25 20.65
N GLU A 223 8.65 -21.08 20.31
CA GLU A 223 10.07 -21.00 19.92
C GLU A 223 10.96 -21.29 21.15
N PRO A 224 11.76 -22.38 21.17
CA PRO A 224 12.62 -22.67 22.30
C PRO A 224 13.79 -21.67 22.32
N GLU A 225 13.94 -20.95 23.43
CA GLU A 225 15.19 -20.22 23.71
C GLU A 225 16.38 -21.20 23.56
N SER A 226 17.19 -20.99 22.51
CA SER A 226 18.51 -21.60 22.36
C SER A 226 19.60 -20.54 22.35
#